data_AF-A0A929KB28-F1
#
_entry.id   AF-A0A929KB28-F1
#
_cell.length_a   1.000
_cell.length_b   1.000
_cell.length_c   1.000
_cell.angle_alpha   90.00
_cell.angle_beta   90.00
_cell.angle_gamma   90.00
#
_symmetry.space_group_name_H-M   'P 1'
#
loop_
_entity.id
_entity.type
_entity.pdbx_description
1 polymer ?
#
loop_
_entity_poly.entity_id
_entity_poly.type
_entity_poly.pdbx_seq_one_letter_code
_entity_poly.pdbx_strand_id
1 'polypeptide(L)'
;KMNSWIETILYRKIREIAAPISKEGIDAKEAHSDGCGGHVSATEFQLGKMPEIFTPTTIIISGGDGAWGLELTKDIRKDLIDMTLTIDTVRTHGLLHTRKEEKSASVFVNDHLVDKMLLVKELSQGKYFGVDSRRPFPVYRFIDRDKNLQTIRVETDKDVFWDIDRVTLQPIILRKELRPEIAMIAGAFISATIGGIVSFFV
;
A
#
# COMPACT_ATOMS: atom_id res chain seq x y z
N LYS A 1 8.48 27.81 -18.78
CA LYS A 1 8.39 26.42 -19.31
C LYS A 1 9.61 26.19 -20.18
N MET A 2 10.48 25.25 -19.81
CA MET A 2 11.66 24.90 -20.61
C MET A 2 11.21 24.21 -21.91
N ASN A 3 11.95 24.40 -23.00
CA ASN A 3 11.55 23.88 -24.31
C ASN A 3 11.57 22.33 -24.27
N SER A 4 10.48 21.67 -24.70
CA SER A 4 10.30 20.20 -24.57
C SER A 4 11.44 19.37 -25.16
N TRP A 5 12.11 19.92 -26.17
CA TRP A 5 13.23 19.28 -26.84
C TRP A 5 14.49 19.27 -25.96
N ILE A 6 14.76 20.37 -25.25
CA ILE A 6 15.87 20.51 -24.31
C ILE A 6 15.69 19.53 -23.14
N GLU A 7 14.48 19.38 -22.61
CA GLU A 7 14.22 18.40 -21.54
C GLU A 7 14.52 16.96 -21.96
N THR A 8 14.24 16.60 -23.22
CA THR A 8 14.45 15.24 -23.74
C THR A 8 15.94 14.92 -23.93
N ILE A 9 16.74 15.94 -24.23
CA ILE A 9 18.20 15.83 -24.36
C ILE A 9 18.85 15.76 -22.97
N LEU A 10 18.39 16.61 -22.04
CA LEU A 10 19.00 16.72 -20.72
C LEU A 10 18.66 15.57 -19.78
N TYR A 11 17.44 15.05 -19.86
CA TYR A 11 16.91 14.10 -18.89
C TYR A 11 16.53 12.78 -19.54
N ARG A 12 16.74 11.69 -18.80
CA ARG A 12 16.10 10.39 -19.07
C ARG A 12 14.95 10.16 -18.09
N LYS A 13 13.96 9.40 -18.53
CA LYS A 13 12.84 8.97 -17.69
C LYS A 13 13.10 7.54 -17.22
N ILE A 14 13.11 7.32 -15.92
CA ILE A 14 13.29 6.00 -15.32
C ILE A 14 12.05 5.62 -14.50
N ARG A 15 11.77 4.31 -14.43
CA ARG A 15 10.75 3.78 -13.53
C ARG A 15 11.37 3.62 -12.15
N GLU A 16 10.74 4.20 -11.13
CA GLU A 16 11.20 4.12 -9.75
C GLU A 16 10.04 3.63 -8.87
N ILE A 17 10.33 2.69 -7.97
CA ILE A 17 9.41 2.32 -6.90
C ILE A 17 9.56 3.40 -5.82
N ALA A 18 8.55 4.25 -5.67
CA ALA A 18 8.56 5.28 -4.65
C ALA A 18 8.33 4.66 -3.26
N ALA A 19 8.61 5.44 -2.21
CA ALA A 19 8.42 4.98 -0.84
C ALA A 19 6.98 4.48 -0.62
N PRO A 20 6.79 3.32 0.04
CA PRO A 20 5.46 2.78 0.30
C PRO A 20 4.69 3.72 1.22
N ILE A 21 3.40 3.82 0.97
CA ILE A 21 2.48 4.62 1.77
C ILE A 21 1.62 3.63 2.52
N SER A 22 1.72 3.63 3.84
CA SER A 22 1.10 2.60 4.68
C SER A 22 0.27 3.18 5.80
N LYS A 23 -0.77 2.43 6.19
CA LYS A 23 -1.54 2.64 7.41
C LYS A 23 -1.64 1.33 8.18
N GLU A 24 -1.53 1.43 9.50
CA GLU A 24 -1.71 0.28 10.37
C GLU A 24 -3.18 -0.16 10.36
N GLY A 25 -3.44 -1.44 10.66
CA GLY A 25 -4.80 -1.98 10.73
C GLY A 25 -5.68 -1.16 11.66
N ILE A 26 -5.16 -0.87 12.86
CA ILE A 26 -5.83 -0.04 13.89
C ILE A 26 -6.13 1.41 13.44
N ASP A 27 -5.48 1.92 12.39
CA ASP A 27 -5.72 3.28 11.86
C ASP A 27 -6.95 3.36 10.93
N ALA A 28 -7.80 2.33 10.91
CA ALA A 28 -9.05 2.34 10.16
C ALA A 28 -9.93 3.53 10.62
N LYS A 29 -10.41 4.34 9.67
CA LYS A 29 -11.32 5.46 9.92
C LYS A 29 -12.71 5.00 10.32
N GLU A 30 -13.15 3.92 9.68
CA GLU A 30 -14.43 3.26 9.90
C GLU A 30 -14.13 1.76 9.97
N ALA A 31 -14.73 1.10 10.96
CA ALA A 31 -14.67 -0.34 11.08
C ALA A 31 -15.97 -0.84 11.73
N HIS A 32 -16.71 -1.65 11.00
CA HIS A 32 -17.94 -2.27 11.43
C HIS A 32 -17.75 -3.79 11.40
N SER A 33 -18.21 -4.48 12.44
CA SER A 33 -18.14 -5.94 12.53
C SER A 33 -19.41 -6.46 13.20
N ASP A 34 -20.26 -7.11 12.40
CA ASP A 34 -21.53 -7.70 12.88
C ASP A 34 -21.46 -9.24 12.95
N GLY A 35 -20.26 -9.81 12.77
CA GLY A 35 -19.98 -11.24 12.76
C GLY A 35 -19.92 -11.91 14.14
N CYS A 36 -19.75 -13.24 14.12
CA CYS A 36 -19.70 -14.08 15.32
C CYS A 36 -18.37 -13.84 16.09
N GLY A 37 -18.32 -12.77 16.88
CA GLY A 37 -17.13 -12.33 17.62
C GLY A 37 -17.03 -10.81 17.86
N GLY A 38 -17.82 -9.99 17.16
CA GLY A 38 -17.80 -8.53 17.27
C GLY A 38 -16.62 -7.85 16.55
N HIS A 39 -16.50 -6.52 16.74
CA HIS A 39 -15.30 -5.76 16.37
C HIS A 39 -14.19 -6.06 17.37
N VAL A 40 -12.98 -6.26 16.87
CA VAL A 40 -11.85 -6.58 17.73
C VAL A 40 -10.63 -5.79 17.27
N SER A 41 -10.45 -4.61 17.87
CA SER A 41 -9.21 -3.83 17.76
C SER A 41 -8.18 -4.38 18.75
N ALA A 42 -6.90 -4.43 18.37
CA ALA A 42 -5.82 -4.87 19.27
C ALA A 42 -5.80 -4.12 20.63
N THR A 43 -6.34 -2.89 20.66
CA THR A 43 -6.46 -2.05 21.87
C THR A 43 -7.54 -2.49 22.86
N GLU A 44 -8.49 -3.34 22.45
CA GLU A 44 -9.62 -3.79 23.27
C GLU A 44 -9.34 -5.12 23.99
N PHE A 45 -8.17 -5.74 23.76
CA PHE A 45 -7.78 -6.99 24.42
C PHE A 45 -7.17 -6.74 25.82
N GLN A 46 -7.69 -7.47 26.81
CA GLN A 46 -7.07 -7.54 28.14
C GLN A 46 -5.77 -8.36 28.08
N LEU A 47 -4.66 -7.79 28.56
CA LEU A 47 -3.38 -8.49 28.73
C LEU A 47 -3.60 -9.83 29.48
N GLY A 48 -3.14 -10.94 28.92
CA GLY A 48 -3.21 -12.28 29.54
C GLY A 48 -4.39 -13.17 29.14
N LYS A 49 -5.34 -12.68 28.31
CA LYS A 49 -6.40 -13.51 27.70
C LYS A 49 -6.13 -13.94 26.25
N MET A 50 -4.95 -13.63 25.73
CA MET A 50 -4.56 -13.99 24.38
C MET A 50 -4.25 -15.49 24.28
N PRO A 51 -4.93 -16.26 23.40
CA PRO A 51 -4.46 -17.57 23.00
C PRO A 51 -3.22 -17.49 22.06
N GLU A 52 -3.02 -16.35 21.38
CA GLU A 52 -1.91 -16.10 20.45
C GLU A 52 -1.41 -14.64 20.53
N ILE A 53 -0.14 -14.39 20.18
CA ILE A 53 0.47 -13.05 20.18
C ILE A 53 -0.06 -12.27 18.96
N PHE A 54 -1.00 -11.35 19.17
CA PHE A 54 -1.41 -10.39 18.14
C PHE A 54 -0.35 -9.29 18.01
N THR A 55 -0.20 -8.74 16.79
CA THR A 55 0.59 -7.52 16.67
C THR A 55 -0.24 -6.37 17.27
N PRO A 56 0.40 -5.35 17.86
CA PRO A 56 -0.34 -4.22 18.43
C PRO A 56 -1.05 -3.38 17.36
N THR A 57 -0.78 -3.62 16.08
CA THR A 57 -1.32 -2.89 14.94
C THR A 57 -2.47 -3.63 14.25
N THR A 58 -2.80 -4.85 14.69
CA THR A 58 -3.87 -5.68 14.12
C THR A 58 -5.25 -5.08 14.34
N ILE A 59 -6.07 -5.09 13.30
CA ILE A 59 -7.54 -5.07 13.39
C ILE A 59 -8.12 -6.37 12.82
N ILE A 60 -9.23 -6.84 13.38
CA ILE A 60 -9.98 -7.98 12.84
C ILE A 60 -11.36 -7.49 12.39
N ILE A 61 -11.63 -7.62 11.09
CA ILE A 61 -12.94 -7.34 10.50
C ILE A 61 -13.71 -8.65 10.40
N SER A 62 -14.86 -8.75 11.07
CA SER A 62 -15.71 -9.94 11.08
C SER A 62 -17.12 -9.63 10.62
N GLY A 63 -17.51 -10.10 9.44
CA GLY A 63 -18.83 -9.86 8.87
C GLY A 63 -19.21 -8.38 8.83
N GLY A 64 -18.39 -7.57 8.18
CA GLY A 64 -18.56 -6.13 8.10
C GLY A 64 -17.49 -5.50 7.22
N ASP A 65 -17.08 -4.27 7.52
CA ASP A 65 -16.17 -3.51 6.67
C ASP A 65 -15.13 -2.71 7.47
N GLY A 66 -14.02 -2.38 6.80
CA GLY A 66 -12.97 -1.52 7.33
C GLY A 66 -12.45 -0.58 6.27
N ALA A 67 -12.23 0.69 6.60
CA ALA A 67 -11.80 1.72 5.66
C ALA A 67 -10.56 2.48 6.14
N TRP A 68 -9.56 2.63 5.27
CA TRP A 68 -8.33 3.39 5.51
C TRP A 68 -8.20 4.52 4.51
N GLY A 69 -7.73 5.67 5.00
CA GLY A 69 -7.34 6.78 4.14
C GLY A 69 -5.82 6.84 4.01
N LEU A 70 -5.31 6.72 2.78
CA LEU A 70 -3.88 6.84 2.47
C LEU A 70 -3.65 8.09 1.62
N GLU A 71 -2.71 8.93 2.04
CA GLU A 71 -2.41 10.20 1.36
C GLU A 71 -1.30 10.04 0.34
N LEU A 72 -1.62 10.28 -0.93
CA LEU A 72 -0.65 10.31 -2.03
C LEU A 72 -0.15 11.73 -2.27
N THR A 73 1.12 11.98 -1.99
CA THR A 73 1.73 13.30 -2.25
C THR A 73 1.59 13.72 -3.72
N LYS A 74 1.54 15.04 -3.96
CA LYS A 74 1.35 15.60 -5.31
C LYS A 74 2.38 15.09 -6.32
N ASP A 75 3.63 14.91 -5.89
CA ASP A 75 4.72 14.43 -6.74
C ASP A 75 4.48 12.99 -7.18
N ILE A 76 4.04 12.12 -6.26
CA ILE A 76 3.65 10.75 -6.60
C ILE A 76 2.48 10.76 -7.58
N ARG A 77 1.41 11.52 -7.33
CA ARG A 77 0.20 11.54 -8.19
C ARG A 77 0.50 11.98 -9.62
N LYS A 78 1.36 12.99 -9.77
CA LYS A 78 1.71 13.57 -11.07
C LYS A 78 2.49 12.59 -11.95
N ASP A 79 3.44 11.87 -11.35
CA ASP A 79 4.37 11.01 -12.07
C ASP A 79 4.02 9.52 -11.94
N LEU A 80 2.87 9.17 -11.34
CA LEU A 80 2.40 7.80 -11.18
C LEU A 80 2.22 7.10 -12.53
N ILE A 81 2.77 5.89 -12.66
CA ILE A 81 2.62 5.02 -13.84
C ILE A 81 2.05 3.65 -13.51
N ASP A 82 2.16 3.20 -12.26
CA ASP A 82 1.52 1.99 -11.77
C ASP A 82 1.35 2.08 -10.24
N MET A 83 0.48 1.26 -9.68
CA MET A 83 0.33 1.14 -8.24
C MET A 83 -0.29 -0.19 -7.82
N THR A 84 0.32 -0.77 -6.80
CA THR A 84 -0.13 -2.01 -6.18
C THR A 84 -0.57 -1.73 -4.75
N LEU A 85 -1.70 -2.31 -4.35
CA LEU A 85 -2.17 -2.36 -2.97
C LEU A 85 -1.75 -3.71 -2.37
N THR A 86 -1.23 -3.70 -1.14
CA THR A 86 -1.05 -4.89 -0.33
C THR A 86 -1.81 -4.72 0.99
N ILE A 87 -2.49 -5.79 1.41
CA ILE A 87 -3.12 -5.90 2.71
C ILE A 87 -2.36 -7.01 3.41
N ASP A 88 -1.56 -6.64 4.41
CA ASP A 88 -0.60 -7.52 5.03
C ASP A 88 -1.12 -8.04 6.38
N THR A 89 -0.84 -9.33 6.62
CA THR A 89 -0.88 -9.93 7.95
C THR A 89 0.49 -10.54 8.26
N VAL A 90 1.04 -10.23 9.44
CA VAL A 90 2.34 -10.69 9.95
C VAL A 90 2.22 -12.08 10.58
N ARG A 91 1.02 -12.50 10.97
CA ARG A 91 0.77 -13.81 11.58
C ARG A 91 0.70 -14.93 10.54
N THR A 92 1.20 -16.10 10.94
CA THR A 92 1.09 -17.36 10.17
C THR A 92 -0.33 -17.93 10.15
N HIS A 93 -1.17 -17.55 11.13
CA HIS A 93 -2.54 -18.07 11.30
C HIS A 93 -3.63 -17.00 11.18
N GLY A 94 -3.26 -15.71 11.23
CA GLY A 94 -4.18 -14.58 10.98
C GLY A 94 -4.25 -14.34 9.48
N LEU A 95 -5.35 -14.71 8.86
CA LEU A 95 -5.56 -14.65 7.40
C LEU A 95 -6.96 -14.11 7.11
N LEU A 96 -7.29 -13.94 5.84
CA LEU A 96 -8.69 -13.93 5.42
C LEU A 96 -9.25 -15.36 5.50
N HIS A 97 -10.20 -15.62 6.39
CA HIS A 97 -10.66 -16.98 6.68
C HIS A 97 -12.12 -17.09 7.14
N THR A 98 -12.69 -18.29 7.02
CA THR A 98 -14.04 -18.63 7.50
C THR A 98 -14.18 -20.15 7.71
N ARG A 99 -15.18 -20.60 8.47
CA ARG A 99 -15.56 -22.02 8.59
C ARG A 99 -16.55 -22.50 7.53
N LYS A 100 -17.11 -21.58 6.74
CA LYS A 100 -18.17 -21.87 5.75
C LYS A 100 -17.62 -21.71 4.34
N GLU A 101 -17.97 -22.63 3.46
CA GLU A 101 -17.66 -22.52 2.03
C GLU A 101 -18.41 -21.35 1.38
N GLU A 102 -17.93 -20.96 0.19
CA GLU A 102 -18.60 -20.00 -0.71
C GLU A 102 -18.79 -18.59 -0.13
N LYS A 103 -18.07 -18.26 0.93
CA LYS A 103 -18.01 -16.90 1.45
C LYS A 103 -17.00 -16.05 0.70
N SER A 104 -17.11 -14.75 0.88
CA SER A 104 -16.29 -13.80 0.17
C SER A 104 -15.82 -12.62 1.00
N ALA A 105 -14.78 -11.98 0.49
CA ALA A 105 -14.38 -10.64 0.89
C ALA A 105 -14.08 -9.81 -0.36
N SER A 106 -14.33 -8.52 -0.25
CA SER A 106 -14.18 -7.57 -1.34
C SER A 106 -13.23 -6.45 -0.96
N VAL A 107 -12.47 -5.97 -1.94
CA VAL A 107 -11.56 -4.83 -1.80
C VAL A 107 -12.02 -3.73 -2.72
N PHE A 108 -12.12 -2.51 -2.18
CA PHE A 108 -12.52 -1.32 -2.88
C PHE A 108 -11.44 -0.25 -2.76
N VAL A 109 -11.28 0.53 -3.82
CA VAL A 109 -10.43 1.73 -3.85
C VAL A 109 -11.31 2.86 -4.37
N ASN A 110 -11.46 3.93 -3.58
CA ASN A 110 -12.33 5.06 -3.90
C ASN A 110 -13.73 4.60 -4.36
N ASP A 111 -14.32 3.69 -3.59
CA ASP A 111 -15.65 3.08 -3.83
C ASP A 111 -15.79 2.22 -5.09
N HIS A 112 -14.70 1.99 -5.83
CA HIS A 112 -14.68 1.05 -6.95
C HIS A 112 -14.22 -0.33 -6.49
N LEU A 113 -14.98 -1.37 -6.85
CA LEU A 113 -14.61 -2.76 -6.60
C LEU A 113 -13.35 -3.13 -7.39
N VAL A 114 -12.28 -3.48 -6.67
CA VAL A 114 -10.99 -3.92 -7.22
C VAL A 114 -10.98 -5.43 -7.44
N ASP A 115 -11.35 -6.17 -6.40
CA ASP A 115 -11.34 -7.63 -6.39
C ASP A 115 -12.41 -8.17 -5.44
N LYS A 116 -12.92 -9.37 -5.73
CA LYS A 116 -13.80 -10.15 -4.86
C LYS A 116 -13.22 -11.55 -4.72
N MET A 117 -12.73 -11.86 -3.53
CA MET A 117 -12.09 -13.13 -3.22
C MET A 117 -13.14 -14.11 -2.71
N LEU A 118 -13.27 -15.26 -3.37
CA LEU A 118 -14.08 -16.37 -2.89
C LEU A 118 -13.22 -17.32 -2.05
N LEU A 119 -13.69 -17.63 -0.84
CA LEU A 119 -13.03 -18.50 0.13
C LEU A 119 -13.49 -19.94 -0.11
N VAL A 120 -12.81 -20.60 -1.05
CA VAL A 120 -13.13 -21.99 -1.48
C VAL A 120 -12.00 -22.98 -1.20
N LYS A 121 -10.83 -22.51 -0.79
CA LYS A 121 -9.65 -23.35 -0.53
C LYS A 121 -9.54 -23.62 0.97
N GLU A 122 -9.60 -24.90 1.35
CA GLU A 122 -9.32 -25.34 2.71
C GLU A 122 -7.85 -25.07 3.08
N LEU A 123 -7.64 -24.55 4.28
CA LEU A 123 -6.32 -24.29 4.84
C LEU A 123 -5.69 -25.61 5.31
N SER A 124 -4.35 -25.68 5.26
CA SER A 124 -3.58 -26.90 5.58
C SER A 124 -3.76 -27.43 7.02
N GLN A 125 -4.38 -26.65 7.90
CA GLN A 125 -4.58 -26.95 9.32
C GLN A 125 -6.02 -27.34 9.69
N GLY A 126 -6.93 -27.54 8.73
CA GLY A 126 -8.29 -28.06 8.93
C GLY A 126 -9.41 -27.20 8.33
N LYS A 127 -10.66 -27.45 8.78
CA LYS A 127 -12.00 -26.98 8.28
C LYS A 127 -12.24 -25.47 8.09
N TYR A 128 -11.21 -24.68 7.82
CA TYR A 128 -11.32 -23.27 7.49
C TYR A 128 -10.95 -23.06 6.03
N PHE A 129 -11.71 -22.21 5.36
CA PHE A 129 -11.45 -21.75 4.01
C PHE A 129 -10.79 -20.38 4.06
N GLY A 130 -9.75 -20.14 3.25
CA GLY A 130 -9.01 -18.88 3.33
C GLY A 130 -8.05 -18.58 2.18
N VAL A 131 -7.46 -17.39 2.22
CA VAL A 131 -6.44 -16.92 1.25
C VAL A 131 -5.21 -16.43 2.01
N ASP A 132 -4.03 -16.61 1.39
CA ASP A 132 -2.74 -16.20 1.97
C ASP A 132 -2.65 -14.69 2.20
N SER A 133 -1.98 -14.34 3.29
CA SER A 133 -1.80 -13.05 3.98
C SER A 133 -1.22 -11.88 3.17
N ARG A 134 -0.79 -12.09 1.91
CA ARG A 134 0.00 -11.10 1.13
C ARG A 134 -0.32 -11.12 -0.36
N ARG A 135 -1.58 -10.94 -0.71
CA ARG A 135 -1.99 -10.82 -2.12
C ARG A 135 -1.82 -9.38 -2.61
N PRO A 136 -1.06 -9.14 -3.69
CA PRO A 136 -0.99 -7.84 -4.33
C PRO A 136 -2.25 -7.60 -5.19
N PHE A 137 -2.80 -6.39 -5.11
CA PHE A 137 -3.91 -5.94 -5.95
C PHE A 137 -3.45 -4.81 -6.86
N PRO A 138 -3.51 -4.94 -8.20
CA PRO A 138 -3.18 -3.85 -9.11
C PRO A 138 -4.29 -2.80 -9.05
N VAL A 139 -4.00 -1.64 -8.44
CA VAL A 139 -5.01 -0.62 -8.13
C VAL A 139 -4.87 0.65 -8.95
N TYR A 140 -3.82 0.79 -9.76
CA TYR A 140 -3.52 1.98 -10.55
C TYR A 140 -4.74 2.67 -11.20
N ARG A 141 -5.62 1.90 -11.84
CA ARG A 141 -6.81 2.42 -12.56
C ARG A 141 -7.92 2.99 -11.68
N PHE A 142 -7.90 2.68 -10.38
CA PHE A 142 -8.93 3.08 -9.41
C PHE A 142 -8.53 4.32 -8.61
N ILE A 143 -7.35 4.87 -8.88
CA ILE A 143 -6.71 5.90 -8.08
C ILE A 143 -7.07 7.26 -8.64
N ASP A 144 -7.63 8.10 -7.78
CA ASP A 144 -8.01 9.46 -8.12
C ASP A 144 -6.78 10.36 -8.01
N ARG A 145 -6.20 10.72 -9.15
CA ARG A 145 -4.97 11.53 -9.20
C ARG A 145 -5.19 12.99 -8.79
N ASP A 146 -6.44 13.44 -8.81
CA ASP A 146 -6.79 14.81 -8.45
C ASP A 146 -6.92 14.95 -6.93
N LYS A 147 -7.27 13.86 -6.23
CA LYS A 147 -7.38 13.81 -4.77
C LYS A 147 -6.09 13.37 -4.08
N ASN A 148 -5.79 14.00 -2.94
CA ASN A 148 -4.69 13.55 -2.07
C ASN A 148 -5.03 12.24 -1.38
N LEU A 149 -6.21 12.18 -0.77
CA LEU A 149 -6.64 11.04 -0.01
C LEU A 149 -7.23 9.97 -0.95
N GLN A 150 -6.71 8.75 -0.84
CA GLN A 150 -7.28 7.56 -1.45
C GLN A 150 -7.91 6.71 -0.35
N THR A 151 -9.16 6.31 -0.54
CA THR A 151 -9.85 5.44 0.42
C THR A 151 -9.70 3.99 -0.01
N ILE A 152 -9.16 3.15 0.86
CA ILE A 152 -9.13 1.70 0.71
C ILE A 152 -10.15 1.12 1.65
N ARG A 153 -11.07 0.31 1.14
CA ARG A 153 -12.11 -0.30 1.95
C ARG A 153 -12.15 -1.79 1.70
N VAL A 154 -12.28 -2.57 2.77
CA VAL A 154 -12.50 -4.01 2.71
C VAL A 154 -13.88 -4.31 3.22
N GLU A 155 -14.56 -5.28 2.62
CA GLU A 155 -15.83 -5.81 3.12
C GLU A 155 -15.71 -7.33 3.23
N THR A 156 -16.32 -7.91 4.26
CA THR A 156 -16.36 -9.35 4.49
C THR A 156 -17.79 -9.84 4.66
N ASP A 157 -18.12 -10.98 4.06
CA ASP A 157 -19.42 -11.61 4.30
C ASP A 157 -19.59 -11.99 5.78
N LYS A 158 -20.83 -12.13 6.22
CA LYS A 158 -21.13 -12.69 7.55
C LYS A 158 -20.41 -14.02 7.78
N ASP A 159 -19.76 -14.15 8.93
CA ASP A 159 -18.93 -15.29 9.37
C ASP A 159 -17.55 -15.40 8.69
N VAL A 160 -17.11 -14.36 7.98
CA VAL A 160 -15.73 -14.23 7.47
C VAL A 160 -14.95 -13.31 8.39
N PHE A 161 -13.69 -13.68 8.65
CA PHE A 161 -12.75 -12.92 9.46
C PHE A 161 -11.59 -12.49 8.57
N TRP A 162 -11.19 -11.23 8.67
CA TRP A 162 -9.99 -10.73 8.02
C TRP A 162 -9.13 -9.99 9.03
N ASP A 163 -7.99 -10.60 9.32
CA ASP A 163 -6.95 -10.05 10.18
C ASP A 163 -6.05 -9.14 9.35
N ILE A 164 -5.98 -7.86 9.69
CA ILE A 164 -5.25 -6.85 8.92
C ILE A 164 -4.28 -6.14 9.86
N ASP A 165 -2.98 -6.26 9.58
CA ASP A 165 -1.95 -5.53 10.33
C ASP A 165 -1.61 -4.21 9.67
N ARG A 166 -1.65 -4.16 8.34
CA ARG A 166 -1.27 -2.98 7.56
C ARG A 166 -1.88 -3.00 6.17
N VAL A 167 -2.26 -1.82 5.71
CA VAL A 167 -2.67 -1.54 4.33
C VAL A 167 -1.61 -0.67 3.69
N THR A 168 -1.07 -1.07 2.53
CA THR A 168 0.04 -0.37 1.87
C THR A 168 -0.22 -0.14 0.39
N LEU A 169 -0.01 1.09 -0.06
CA LEU A 169 0.11 1.43 -1.47
C LEU A 169 1.60 1.48 -1.86
N GLN A 170 1.94 0.76 -2.92
CA GLN A 170 3.27 0.71 -3.52
C GLN A 170 3.23 1.43 -4.88
N PRO A 171 3.51 2.74 -4.91
CA PRO A 171 3.51 3.51 -6.14
C PRO A 171 4.76 3.24 -6.99
N ILE A 172 4.57 3.08 -8.29
CA ILE A 172 5.64 3.14 -9.27
C ILE A 172 5.49 4.45 -10.04
N ILE A 173 6.53 5.29 -9.99
CA ILE A 173 6.54 6.63 -10.60
C ILE A 173 7.57 6.72 -11.73
N LEU A 174 7.40 7.73 -12.58
CA LEU A 174 8.32 8.07 -13.65
C LEU A 174 9.20 9.25 -13.24
N ARG A 175 10.41 8.96 -12.77
CA ARG A 175 11.34 10.01 -12.37
C ARG A 175 12.14 10.53 -13.56
N LYS A 176 12.31 11.85 -13.63
CA LYS A 176 13.29 12.48 -14.51
C LYS A 176 14.63 12.53 -13.80
N GLU A 177 15.63 11.93 -14.42
CA GLU A 177 17.02 11.97 -13.96
C GLU A 177 17.87 12.63 -15.06
N LEU A 178 18.86 13.43 -14.66
CA LEU A 178 19.82 13.98 -15.62
C LEU A 178 20.56 12.81 -16.29
N ARG A 179 20.78 12.89 -17.60
CA ARG A 179 21.52 11.84 -18.29
C ARG A 179 22.95 11.74 -17.71
N PRO A 180 23.49 10.52 -17.49
CA PRO A 180 24.82 10.36 -16.90
C PRO A 180 25.92 11.13 -17.62
N GLU A 181 25.84 11.22 -18.96
CA GLU A 181 26.82 11.93 -19.79
C GLU A 181 26.81 13.44 -19.48
N ILE A 182 25.62 14.01 -19.26
CA ILE A 182 25.47 15.43 -18.95
C ILE A 182 25.79 15.70 -17.49
N ALA A 183 25.48 14.77 -16.59
CA ALA A 183 25.89 14.84 -15.18
C ALA A 183 27.41 14.89 -15.07
N MET A 184 28.10 14.09 -15.88
CA MET A 184 29.56 14.06 -15.96
C MET A 184 30.12 15.39 -16.49
N ILE A 185 29.57 15.94 -17.58
CA ILE A 185 30.00 17.25 -18.12
C ILE A 185 29.78 18.36 -17.10
N ALA A 186 28.60 18.41 -16.47
CA ALA A 186 28.28 19.40 -15.45
C ALA A 186 29.23 19.28 -14.23
N GLY A 187 29.47 18.06 -13.76
CA GLY A 187 30.42 17.77 -12.67
C GLY A 187 31.85 18.20 -13.01
N ALA A 188 32.33 17.92 -14.22
CA ALA A 188 33.64 18.36 -14.71
C ALA A 188 33.74 19.89 -14.77
N PHE A 189 32.70 20.57 -15.27
CA PHE A 189 32.66 22.03 -15.34
C PHE A 189 32.68 22.69 -13.95
N ILE A 190 31.87 22.18 -13.01
CA ILE A 190 31.86 22.66 -11.62
C ILE A 190 33.25 22.46 -10.98
N SER A 191 33.86 21.29 -11.20
CA SER A 191 35.18 20.98 -10.65
C SER A 191 36.28 21.89 -11.22
N ALA A 192 36.26 22.14 -12.53
CA ALA A 192 37.19 23.05 -13.20
C ALA A 192 37.01 24.51 -12.71
N THR A 193 35.76 24.93 -12.49
CA THR A 193 35.46 26.28 -11.98
C THR A 193 35.97 26.45 -10.54
N ILE A 194 35.70 25.48 -9.67
CA ILE A 194 36.21 25.50 -8.28
C ILE A 194 37.74 25.49 -8.28
N GLY A 195 38.37 24.62 -9.08
CA GLY A 195 39.83 24.58 -9.23
C GLY A 195 40.41 25.92 -9.69
N GLY A 196 39.81 26.54 -10.71
CA GLY A 196 40.22 27.85 -11.21
C GLY A 196 40.07 28.97 -10.19
N ILE A 197 38.98 28.97 -9.41
CA ILE A 197 38.80 29.91 -8.29
C ILE A 197 39.89 29.73 -7.25
N VAL A 198 40.14 28.50 -6.78
CA VAL A 198 41.18 28.24 -5.78
C VAL A 198 42.56 28.64 -6.29
N SER A 199 42.90 28.33 -7.54
CA SER A 199 44.16 28.75 -8.17
C SER A 199 44.30 30.26 -8.39
N PHE A 200 43.20 31.03 -8.31
CA PHE A 200 43.25 32.49 -8.42
C PHE A 200 43.46 33.17 -7.05
N PHE A 201 43.14 32.47 -5.95
CA PHE A 201 43.25 32.97 -4.58
C PHE A 201 44.44 32.38 -3.80
N VAL A 202 45.19 31.44 -4.39
CA VAL A 202 46.45 30.87 -3.88
C VAL A 202 47.58 31.32 -4.79
#